data_AF-A0A1X7SKQ8-F1
#
_entry.id   AF-A0A1X7SKQ8-F1
#
_cell.length_a   1.000
_cell.length_b   1.000
_cell.length_c   1.000
_cell.angle_alpha   90.00
_cell.angle_beta   90.00
_cell.angle_gamma   90.00
#
_symmetry.space_group_name_H-M   'P 1'
#
loop_
_entity.id
_entity.type
_entity.pdbx_description
1 polymer ?
#
loop_
_entity_poly.entity_id
_entity_poly.type
_entity_poly.pdbx_seq_one_letter_code
_entity_poly.pdbx_strand_id
1 'polypeptide(L)'
;FCGVIPNDDNHEVEEWKEISKICKDCGHFVVIDNVYQGFACGCHEKDATGIRRLVEDENNLAICQTFSKNFGLYGERVGTATIVCSSVDEKRIVESHLKLVIRPMYSNPPINRARIATEILTNPQYRNQWFYLTRQDFTEF
;
A
#
# COMPACT_ATOMS: atom_id res chain seq x y z
N PHE A 1 0.42 7.24 7.96
CA PHE A 1 -0.11 7.65 6.64
C PHE A 1 1.03 7.66 5.65
N CYS A 2 0.93 6.90 4.56
CA CYS A 2 1.86 7.05 3.44
C CYS A 2 1.56 8.38 2.74
N GLY A 3 2.55 9.29 2.67
CA GLY A 3 2.42 10.60 2.01
C GLY A 3 2.10 11.81 2.90
N VAL A 4 2.36 11.77 4.22
CA VAL A 4 2.21 12.94 5.13
C VAL A 4 3.56 13.45 5.68
N ILE A 5 4.69 12.86 5.28
CA ILE A 5 6.01 13.32 5.71
C ILE A 5 6.63 14.14 4.57
N PRO A 6 6.96 15.43 4.76
CA PRO A 6 7.34 16.32 3.68
C PRO A 6 8.85 16.29 3.35
N ASN A 7 9.15 15.93 2.10
CA ASN A 7 10.17 16.48 1.20
C ASN A 7 11.57 16.79 1.75
N ASP A 8 12.23 15.82 2.41
CA ASP A 8 13.70 15.78 2.46
C ASP A 8 14.20 14.32 2.45
N ASP A 9 14.71 13.88 1.30
CA ASP A 9 15.09 12.50 0.97
C ASP A 9 16.03 11.83 2.01
N ASN A 10 16.79 12.60 2.80
CA ASN A 10 17.73 12.05 3.79
C ASN A 10 17.14 11.92 5.21
N HIS A 11 16.26 12.83 5.61
CA HIS A 11 15.65 12.79 6.95
C HIS A 11 14.57 11.70 7.04
N GLU A 12 13.83 11.48 5.95
CA GLU A 12 12.74 10.49 5.90
C GLU A 12 13.23 9.05 6.17
N VAL A 13 14.40 8.68 5.66
CA VAL A 13 14.93 7.31 5.83
C VAL A 13 15.33 7.04 7.28
N GLU A 14 15.94 8.00 7.96
CA GLU A 14 16.34 7.84 9.36
C GLU A 14 15.14 7.87 10.31
N GLU A 15 14.13 8.70 10.05
CA GLU A 15 12.88 8.72 10.81
C GLU A 15 12.14 7.36 10.70
N TRP A 16 12.03 6.80 9.50
CA TRP A 16 11.41 5.49 9.32
C TRP A 16 12.18 4.35 10.01
N LYS A 17 13.51 4.46 10.13
CA LYS A 17 14.31 3.51 10.92
C LYS A 17 13.98 3.60 12.41
N GLU A 18 13.89 4.81 12.95
CA GLU A 18 13.55 5.02 14.36
C GLU A 18 12.12 4.55 14.67
N ILE A 19 11.15 4.91 13.83
CA ILE A 19 9.75 4.45 13.95
C ILE A 19 9.69 2.92 13.92
N SER A 20 10.36 2.31 12.93
CA SER A 20 10.41 0.85 12.79
C SER A 20 10.99 0.17 14.03
N LYS A 21 12.09 0.73 14.57
CA LYS A 21 12.69 0.23 15.81
C LYS A 21 11.74 0.33 16.99
N ILE A 22 11.08 1.47 17.19
CA ILE A 22 10.12 1.67 18.28
C ILE A 22 8.96 0.67 18.16
N CYS A 23 8.39 0.51 16.96
CA CYS A 23 7.31 -0.43 16.72
C CYS A 23 7.73 -1.87 17.06
N LYS A 24 8.95 -2.28 16.68
CA LYS A 24 9.49 -3.60 16.98
C LYS A 24 9.76 -3.79 18.48
N ASP A 25 10.47 -2.85 19.10
CA ASP A 25 10.86 -2.91 20.51
C ASP A 25 9.63 -2.91 21.45
N CYS A 26 8.56 -2.22 21.06
CA CYS A 26 7.30 -2.18 21.81
C CYS A 26 6.27 -3.25 21.39
N GLY A 27 6.59 -4.11 20.41
CA GLY A 27 5.69 -5.16 19.93
C GLY A 27 4.38 -4.63 19.33
N HIS A 28 4.42 -3.46 18.69
CA HIS A 28 3.25 -2.83 18.08
C HIS A 28 2.78 -3.57 16.83
N PHE A 29 1.47 -3.60 16.63
CA PHE A 29 0.87 -4.00 15.36
C PHE A 29 0.58 -2.75 14.52
N VAL A 30 1.33 -2.55 13.45
CA VAL A 30 1.28 -1.33 12.64
C VAL A 30 0.20 -1.45 11.57
N VAL A 31 -0.63 -0.42 11.42
CA VAL A 31 -1.61 -0.34 10.32
C VAL A 31 -1.26 0.85 9.43
N ILE A 32 -0.91 0.57 8.18
CA ILE A 32 -0.56 1.57 7.20
C ILE A 32 -1.77 1.88 6.31
N ASP A 33 -2.15 3.15 6.26
CA ASP A 33 -3.05 3.69 5.25
C ASP A 33 -2.26 4.25 4.07
N ASN A 34 -2.35 3.57 2.91
CA ASN A 34 -1.62 3.85 1.67
C ASN A 34 -2.55 4.38 0.58
N VAL A 35 -2.73 5.70 0.55
CA VAL A 35 -3.70 6.38 -0.34
C VAL A 35 -3.04 7.04 -1.55
N TYR A 36 -1.80 7.51 -1.39
CA TYR A 36 -1.16 8.44 -2.32
C TYR A 36 0.11 7.90 -2.98
N GLN A 37 0.35 6.59 -2.95
CA GLN A 37 1.54 6.02 -3.59
C GLN A 37 1.60 6.37 -5.09
N GLY A 38 2.71 6.98 -5.48
CA GLY A 38 2.96 7.59 -6.78
C GLY A 38 2.88 9.11 -6.75
N PHE A 39 2.06 9.69 -5.87
CA PHE A 39 1.73 11.11 -5.85
C PHE A 39 2.41 11.92 -4.75
N ALA A 40 2.92 11.29 -3.69
CA ALA A 40 3.48 12.05 -2.57
C ALA A 40 4.80 12.72 -2.96
N CYS A 41 5.74 11.97 -3.56
CA CYS A 41 6.97 12.54 -4.13
C CYS A 41 7.08 12.36 -5.66
N GLY A 42 5.98 12.03 -6.34
CA GLY A 42 5.99 11.71 -7.77
C GLY A 42 6.66 10.37 -8.09
N CYS A 43 6.97 9.53 -7.10
CA CYS A 43 7.68 8.26 -7.30
C CYS A 43 7.14 7.14 -6.40
N HIS A 44 6.46 6.16 -7.01
CA HIS A 44 5.88 4.99 -6.35
C HIS A 44 6.87 4.19 -5.49
N GLU A 45 8.14 4.15 -5.91
CA GLU A 45 9.20 3.42 -5.22
C GLU A 45 9.63 4.15 -3.96
N LYS A 46 9.82 5.47 -4.06
CA LYS A 46 10.17 6.33 -2.93
C LYS A 46 9.02 6.40 -1.92
N ASP A 47 7.79 6.56 -2.39
CA ASP A 47 6.59 6.57 -1.54
C ASP A 47 6.43 5.26 -0.74
N ALA A 48 6.94 4.14 -1.25
CA ALA A 48 6.89 2.85 -0.56
C ALA A 48 8.02 2.60 0.45
N THR A 49 8.99 3.52 0.58
CA THR A 49 10.22 3.30 1.37
C THR A 49 9.93 2.95 2.83
N GLY A 50 9.07 3.71 3.51
CA GLY A 50 8.72 3.44 4.91
C GLY A 50 8.02 2.09 5.11
N ILE A 51 7.12 1.73 4.20
CA ILE A 51 6.43 0.43 4.22
C ILE A 51 7.44 -0.70 4.05
N ARG A 52 8.33 -0.59 3.07
CA ARG A 52 9.39 -1.58 2.82
C ARG A 52 10.29 -1.71 4.03
N ARG A 53 10.66 -0.60 4.66
CA ARG A 53 11.49 -0.61 5.87
C ARG A 53 10.84 -1.38 7.02
N LEU A 54 9.56 -1.14 7.28
CA LEU A 54 8.81 -1.85 8.32
C LEU A 54 8.77 -3.37 8.05
N VAL A 55 8.60 -3.76 6.78
CA VAL A 55 8.61 -5.16 6.33
C VAL A 55 9.99 -5.78 6.48
N GLU A 56 11.04 -5.10 6.03
CA GLU A 56 12.45 -5.54 6.11
C GLU A 56 12.91 -5.74 7.57
N ASP A 57 12.45 -4.86 8.46
CA ASP A 57 12.72 -4.97 9.89
C ASP A 57 11.77 -5.97 10.61
N GLU A 58 10.95 -6.73 9.87
CA GLU A 58 10.05 -7.78 10.39
C GLU A 58 9.02 -7.28 11.40
N ASN A 59 8.51 -6.06 11.23
CA ASN A 59 7.40 -5.57 12.04
C ASN A 59 6.11 -6.36 11.73
N ASN A 60 5.23 -6.47 12.73
CA ASN A 60 3.87 -6.95 12.50
C ASN A 60 3.05 -5.81 11.89
N LEU A 61 2.62 -5.95 10.64
CA LEU A 61 1.85 -4.90 9.98
C LEU A 61 0.74 -5.37 9.03
N ALA A 62 -0.26 -4.50 8.90
CA ALA A 62 -1.26 -4.52 7.85
C ALA A 62 -1.19 -3.25 6.99
N ILE A 63 -1.50 -3.37 5.71
CA ILE A 63 -1.51 -2.28 4.73
C ILE A 63 -2.90 -2.22 4.10
N CYS A 64 -3.56 -1.08 4.25
CA CYS A 64 -4.78 -0.72 3.53
C CYS A 64 -4.38 0.17 2.36
N GLN A 65 -4.60 -0.29 1.13
CA GLN A 65 -4.25 0.45 -0.08
C GLN A 65 -5.49 0.70 -0.93
N THR A 66 -5.62 1.93 -1.41
CA THR A 66 -6.71 2.31 -2.34
C THR A 66 -6.14 2.64 -3.71
N PHE A 67 -6.90 2.30 -4.75
CA PHE A 67 -6.60 2.70 -6.13
C PHE A 67 -7.46 3.89 -6.59
N SER A 68 -8.17 4.54 -5.67
CA SER A 68 -9.04 5.68 -6.00
C SER A 68 -8.25 6.85 -6.57
N LYS A 69 -7.08 7.16 -6.00
CA LYS A 69 -6.27 8.32 -6.39
C LYS A 69 -5.37 7.98 -7.58
N ASN A 70 -4.42 7.06 -7.37
CA ASN A 70 -3.37 6.76 -8.35
C ASN A 70 -3.86 6.04 -9.62
N PHE A 71 -5.04 5.42 -9.63
CA PHE A 71 -5.67 4.91 -10.87
C PHE A 71 -6.89 5.71 -11.31
N GLY A 72 -7.28 6.77 -10.57
CA GLY A 72 -8.51 7.51 -10.83
C GLY A 72 -9.79 6.70 -10.61
N LEU A 73 -9.74 5.56 -9.91
CA LEU A 73 -10.86 4.62 -9.72
C LEU A 73 -11.75 5.00 -8.51
N TYR A 74 -12.05 6.29 -8.33
CA TYR A 74 -12.73 6.84 -7.16
C TYR A 74 -14.06 6.15 -6.82
N GLY A 75 -14.95 6.06 -7.81
CA GLY A 75 -16.28 5.44 -7.68
C GLY A 75 -16.25 3.92 -7.65
N GLU A 76 -15.10 3.32 -7.99
CA GLU A 76 -15.01 1.89 -8.29
C GLU A 76 -14.64 1.02 -7.11
N ARG A 77 -14.27 1.67 -6.00
CA ARG A 77 -14.04 1.06 -4.69
C ARG A 77 -13.03 -0.09 -4.78
N VAL A 78 -11.99 0.09 -5.59
CA VAL A 78 -10.89 -0.87 -5.76
C VAL A 78 -9.77 -0.54 -4.79
N GLY A 79 -9.32 -1.56 -4.06
CA GLY A 79 -8.23 -1.47 -3.11
C GLY A 79 -7.82 -2.86 -2.63
N THR A 80 -6.82 -2.92 -1.76
CA THR A 80 -6.32 -4.15 -1.15
C THR A 80 -6.15 -3.98 0.35
N ALA A 81 -6.41 -5.04 1.11
CA ALA A 81 -5.97 -5.18 2.48
C ALA A 81 -4.91 -6.29 2.51
N THR A 82 -3.72 -5.95 2.96
CA THR A 82 -2.57 -6.86 3.03
C THR A 82 -2.17 -7.04 4.47
N ILE A 83 -1.98 -8.27 4.93
CA ILE A 83 -1.37 -8.57 6.24
C ILE A 83 -0.06 -9.28 5.96
N VAL A 84 1.03 -8.74 6.49
CA VAL A 84 2.37 -9.31 6.34
C VAL A 84 2.50 -10.47 7.31
N CYS A 85 2.86 -11.64 6.80
CA CYS A 85 3.00 -12.87 7.59
C CYS A 85 4.45 -13.35 7.49
N SER A 86 4.96 -13.90 8.59
CA SER A 86 6.32 -14.45 8.71
C SER A 86 6.50 -15.81 8.01
N SER A 87 5.39 -16.52 7.76
CA SER A 87 5.41 -17.85 7.16
C SER A 87 4.19 -18.14 6.28
N VAL A 88 4.31 -19.17 5.45
CA VAL A 88 3.20 -19.67 4.60
C VAL A 88 2.06 -20.24 5.45
N ASP A 89 2.36 -20.86 6.58
CA ASP A 89 1.35 -21.40 7.50
C ASP A 89 0.56 -20.29 8.20
N GLU A 90 1.25 -19.25 8.68
CA GLU A 90 0.60 -18.08 9.25
C GLU A 90 -0.30 -17.39 8.21
N LYS A 91 0.21 -17.20 6.99
CA LYS A 91 -0.58 -16.65 5.87
C LYS A 91 -1.86 -17.44 5.65
N ARG A 92 -1.81 -18.77 5.64
CA ARG A 92 -2.99 -19.63 5.43
C ARG A 92 -4.03 -19.44 6.54
N ILE A 93 -3.59 -19.33 7.79
CA ILE A 93 -4.46 -19.09 8.95
C ILE A 93 -5.12 -17.71 8.83
N VAL A 94 -4.31 -16.66 8.64
CA VAL A 94 -4.77 -15.27 8.49
C VAL A 94 -5.76 -15.14 7.34
N GLU A 95 -5.45 -15.72 6.17
CA GLU A 95 -6.32 -15.70 5.00
C GLU A 95 -7.67 -16.37 5.27
N SER A 96 -7.68 -17.49 6.00
CA SER A 96 -8.93 -18.18 6.37
C SER A 96 -9.81 -17.34 7.28
N HIS A 97 -9.21 -16.62 8.24
CA HIS A 97 -9.93 -15.73 9.15
C HIS A 97 -10.46 -14.49 8.41
N LEU A 98 -9.67 -13.91 7.51
CA LEU A 98 -10.12 -12.79 6.67
C LEU A 98 -11.34 -13.19 5.83
N LYS A 99 -11.35 -14.40 5.26
CA LYS A 99 -12.51 -14.91 4.50
C LYS A 99 -13.76 -15.06 5.38
N LEU A 100 -13.60 -15.50 6.64
CA LEU A 100 -14.72 -15.58 7.59
C LEU A 100 -15.31 -14.20 7.91
N VAL A 101 -14.48 -13.16 7.97
CA VAL A 101 -14.93 -11.77 8.19
C VAL A 101 -15.59 -11.18 6.94
N ILE A 102 -14.98 -11.36 5.76
CA ILE A 102 -15.48 -10.79 4.50
C ILE A 102 -16.83 -11.38 4.08
N ARG A 103 -17.01 -12.70 4.27
CA ARG A 103 -18.20 -13.42 3.79
C ARG A 103 -19.53 -12.85 4.29
N PRO A 104 -19.74 -12.58 5.60
CA PRO A 104 -20.96 -11.95 6.08
C PRO A 104 -21.04 -10.44 5.79
N MET A 105 -19.93 -9.75 5.49
CA MET A 105 -19.95 -8.30 5.21
C MET A 105 -20.47 -7.98 3.82
N TYR A 106 -19.91 -8.62 2.79
CA TYR A 106 -20.27 -8.36 1.38
C TYR A 106 -20.07 -9.56 0.46
N SER A 107 -19.92 -10.77 1.03
CA SER A 107 -19.61 -12.02 0.33
C SER A 107 -18.26 -12.02 -0.39
N ASN A 108 -18.14 -11.30 -1.52
CA ASN A 108 -16.97 -11.30 -2.38
C ASN A 108 -16.79 -9.91 -3.03
N PRO A 109 -15.54 -9.46 -3.26
CA PRO A 109 -15.28 -8.13 -3.80
C PRO A 109 -15.66 -8.00 -5.30
N PRO A 110 -15.89 -6.77 -5.80
CA PRO A 110 -16.24 -6.52 -7.20
C PRO A 110 -15.06 -6.84 -8.16
N ILE A 111 -15.26 -7.80 -9.07
CA ILE A 111 -14.19 -8.30 -9.94
C ILE A 111 -13.85 -7.39 -11.13
N ASN A 112 -14.86 -6.79 -11.76
CA ASN A 112 -14.67 -6.09 -13.05
C ASN A 112 -13.71 -4.91 -12.93
N ARG A 113 -13.80 -4.17 -11.82
CA ARG A 113 -12.98 -2.99 -11.57
C ARG A 113 -11.57 -3.35 -11.13
N ALA A 114 -11.41 -4.43 -10.37
CA ALA A 114 -10.10 -4.96 -10.00
C ALA A 114 -9.30 -5.37 -11.25
N ARG A 115 -9.95 -5.89 -12.29
CA ARG A 115 -9.30 -6.27 -13.56
C ARG A 115 -8.64 -5.08 -14.28
N ILE A 116 -9.18 -3.87 -14.16
CA ILE A 116 -8.57 -2.67 -14.76
C ILE A 116 -7.19 -2.40 -14.12
N ALA A 117 -7.14 -2.39 -12.78
CA ALA A 117 -5.89 -2.24 -12.06
C ALA A 117 -4.92 -3.40 -12.36
N THR A 118 -5.42 -4.64 -12.44
CA THR A 118 -4.62 -5.80 -12.84
C THR A 118 -4.00 -5.61 -14.23
N GLU A 119 -4.81 -5.30 -15.24
CA GLU A 119 -4.35 -5.14 -16.63
C GLU A 119 -3.26 -4.06 -16.75
N ILE A 120 -3.45 -2.91 -16.09
CA ILE A 120 -2.47 -1.83 -16.07
C ILE A 120 -1.16 -2.29 -15.40
N LEU A 121 -1.25 -3.01 -14.27
CA LEU A 121 -0.07 -3.42 -13.50
C LEU A 121 0.69 -4.60 -14.14
N THR A 122 0.00 -5.48 -14.87
CA THR A 122 0.62 -6.67 -15.47
C THR A 122 1.08 -6.45 -16.91
N ASN A 123 0.54 -5.45 -17.61
CA ASN A 123 0.97 -5.10 -18.96
C ASN A 123 2.11 -4.06 -18.91
N PRO A 124 3.33 -4.37 -19.37
CA PRO A 124 4.47 -3.45 -19.28
C PRO A 124 4.24 -2.09 -19.95
N GLN A 125 3.50 -2.06 -21.06
CA GLN A 125 3.23 -0.82 -21.80
C GLN A 125 2.30 0.09 -20.98
N TYR A 126 1.19 -0.47 -20.46
CA TYR A 126 0.26 0.28 -19.63
C TYR A 126 0.87 0.68 -18.28
N ARG A 127 1.70 -0.19 -17.68
CA ARG A 127 2.40 0.11 -16.44
C ARG A 127 3.35 1.30 -16.60
N ASN A 128 4.10 1.34 -17.70
CA ASN A 128 4.99 2.46 -17.99
C ASN A 128 4.23 3.76 -18.25
N GLN A 129 3.12 3.68 -18.98
CA GLN A 129 2.24 4.83 -19.18
C GLN A 129 1.64 5.31 -17.85
N TRP A 130 1.18 4.40 -17.01
CA TRP A 130 0.66 4.72 -15.68
C TRP A 130 1.73 5.42 -14.84
N PHE A 131 2.94 4.87 -14.73
CA PHE A 131 4.06 5.51 -14.03
C PHE A 131 4.41 6.90 -14.56
N TYR A 132 4.26 7.14 -15.85
CA TYR A 132 4.47 8.46 -16.44
C TYR A 132 3.35 9.43 -16.03
N LEU A 133 2.09 9.01 -16.10
CA LEU A 133 0.94 9.84 -15.75
C LEU A 133 0.88 10.18 -14.27
N THR A 134 1.32 9.26 -13.40
CA THR A 134 1.27 9.46 -11.95
C THR A 134 2.53 10.10 -11.38
N ARG A 135 3.53 10.42 -12.23
CA ARG A 135 4.73 11.20 -11.86
C ARG A 135 4.49 12.70 -11.79
N GLN A 136 3.38 13.20 -12.31
CA GLN A 136 3.14 14.64 -12.41
C GLN A 136 2.78 15.24 -11.05
N ASP A 137 3.41 16.38 -10.73
CA ASP A 137 3.09 17.17 -9.56
C ASP A 137 1.61 17.57 -9.60
N PHE A 138 0.87 17.27 -8.52
CA PHE A 138 -0.52 17.70 -8.32
C PHE A 138 -0.64 19.22 -8.06
N THR A 139 0.32 20.02 -8.52
CA THR A 139 0.37 21.48 -8.30
C THR A 139 -0.54 22.27 -9.24
N GLU A 140 -1.20 21.64 -10.21
CA GLU A 140 -2.10 22.30 -11.19
C GLU A 140 -3.59 21.91 -11.09
N PHE A 141 -4.11 21.64 -9.89
CA PHE A 141 -5.56 21.57 -9.64
C PHE A 141 -6.00 22.52 -8.52
#